data_AF-E2BPI4-F1
#
_entry.id   AF-E2BPI4-F1
#
_cell.length_a   1.000
_cell.length_b   1.000
_cell.length_c   1.000
_cell.angle_alpha   90.00
_cell.angle_beta   90.00
_cell.angle_gamma   90.00
#
_symmetry.space_group_name_H-M   'P 1'
#
loop_
_entity.id
_entity.type
_entity.pdbx_description
1 polymer ?
#
loop_
_entity_poly.entity_id
_entity_poly.type
_entity_poly.pdbx_seq_one_letter_code
_entity_poly.pdbx_strand_id
1 'polypeptide(L)' 'MKYPYTLTAKLVQFPYKYYWKHSWLFRYMFYSIFATLPIIYKIQKLSYSPANVEKWEKIWKETFEGPSNHH' A
#
# COMPACT_ATOMS: atom_id res chain seq x y z
N MET A 1 15.23 9.23 -30.58
CA MET A 1 15.26 8.44 -29.33
C MET A 1 14.11 7.46 -29.37
N LYS A 2 14.34 6.16 -29.15
CA LYS A 2 13.26 5.16 -29.15
C LYS A 2 12.49 5.30 -27.83
N TYR A 3 11.21 5.67 -27.91
CA TYR A 3 10.40 5.88 -26.71
C TYR A 3 10.25 4.54 -25.96
N PRO A 4 10.39 4.53 -24.62
CA PRO A 4 10.20 3.31 -23.85
C PRO A 4 8.70 2.94 -23.81
N TYR A 5 8.31 1.94 -24.59
CA TYR A 5 6.91 1.48 -24.63
C TYR A 5 6.59 0.48 -23.51
N THR A 6 7.61 -0.20 -22.96
CA THR A 6 7.44 -1.14 -21.84
C THR A 6 7.62 -0.44 -20.50
N LEU A 7 6.89 -0.89 -19.47
CA LEU A 7 7.00 -0.35 -18.11
C LEU A 7 8.42 -0.48 -17.57
N THR A 8 9.09 -1.60 -17.81
CA THR A 8 10.47 -1.83 -17.40
C THR A 8 11.42 -0.82 -18.05
N ALA A 9 11.25 -0.53 -19.34
CA ALA A 9 12.10 0.45 -20.03
C ALA A 9 11.89 1.87 -19.48
N LYS A 10 10.66 2.22 -19.09
CA LYS A 10 10.36 3.52 -18.44
C LYS A 10 11.03 3.64 -17.08
N LEU A 11 11.03 2.57 -16.27
CA LEU A 11 11.69 2.56 -14.97
C LEU A 11 13.21 2.71 -15.12
N VAL A 12 13.85 1.92 -15.99
CA VAL A 12 15.30 2.00 -16.19
C VAL A 12 15.74 3.38 -16.69
N GLN A 13 14.93 4.03 -17.52
CA GLN A 13 15.21 5.37 -18.04
C GLN A 13 14.89 6.49 -17.05
N PHE A 14 14.28 6.21 -15.90
CA PHE A 14 13.99 7.23 -14.90
C PHE A 14 15.30 7.76 -14.28
N PRO A 15 15.52 9.08 -14.19
CA PRO A 15 16.79 9.65 -13.77
C PRO A 15 16.92 9.67 -12.23
N TYR A 16 16.99 8.49 -11.60
CA TYR A 16 17.03 8.32 -10.15
C TYR A 16 18.11 9.16 -9.46
N LYS A 17 19.33 9.19 -10.03
CA LYS A 17 20.47 9.95 -9.47
C LYS A 17 20.22 11.46 -9.47
N TYR A 18 19.56 11.99 -10.50
CA TYR A 18 19.23 13.41 -10.61
C TYR A 18 18.24 13.80 -9.51
N TYR A 19 17.14 13.05 -9.37
CA TYR A 19 16.15 13.31 -8.33
C TYR A 19 16.72 13.15 -6.92
N TRP A 20 17.60 12.17 -6.69
CA TRP A 20 18.25 12.01 -5.39
C TRP A 20 19.12 13.22 -5.03
N LYS A 21 19.87 13.78 -5.98
CA LYS A 21 20.76 14.92 -5.71
C LYS A 21 19.98 16.24 -5.63
N HIS A 22 18.97 16.46 -6.47
CA HIS A 22 18.37 17.78 -6.66
C HIS A 22 16.99 17.92 -6.02
N SER A 23 16.26 16.83 -5.79
CA SER A 23 14.98 16.88 -5.09
C SER A 23 15.16 16.53 -3.63
N TRP A 24 14.93 17.52 -2.76
CA TRP A 24 14.80 17.30 -1.32
C TRP A 24 13.62 16.34 -1.05
N LEU A 25 12.45 16.62 -1.64
CA LEU A 25 11.24 15.82 -1.44
C LEU A 25 11.47 14.33 -1.76
N PHE A 26 12.12 14.02 -2.88
CA PHE A 26 12.37 12.63 -3.28
C PHE A 26 13.18 11.85 -2.23
N ARG A 27 14.21 12.49 -1.65
CA ARG A 27 15.03 11.88 -0.58
C ARG A 27 14.23 11.67 0.69
N TYR A 28 13.53 12.70 1.16
CA TYR A 28 12.77 12.61 2.42
C TYR A 28 11.57 11.68 2.31
N MET A 29 10.94 11.58 1.14
CA MET A 29 9.91 10.59 0.88
C MET A 29 10.48 9.17 0.98
N PHE A 30 11.66 8.91 0.42
CA PHE A 30 12.29 7.60 0.57
C PHE A 30 12.59 7.33 2.06
N TYR A 31 13.24 8.25 2.77
CA TYR A 31 13.54 8.07 4.20
C TYR A 31 12.29 7.90 5.06
N SER A 32 11.21 8.65 4.81
CA SER A 32 9.97 8.54 5.58
C SER A 32 9.27 7.21 5.34
N ILE A 33 9.29 6.68 4.11
CA ILE A 33 8.80 5.34 3.81
C ILE A 33 9.55 4.32 4.67
N PHE A 34 10.89 4.32 4.66
CA PHE A 34 11.67 3.36 5.45
C PHE A 34 11.47 3.52 6.96
N ALA A 35 11.38 4.76 7.45
CA ALA A 35 11.16 5.04 8.86
C ALA A 35 9.78 4.56 9.34
N THR A 36 8.74 4.71 8.51
CA THR A 36 7.35 4.36 8.87
C THR A 36 6.98 2.92 8.55
N LEU A 37 7.73 2.24 7.66
CA LEU A 37 7.50 0.86 7.26
C LEU A 37 7.29 -0.13 8.44
N PRO A 38 8.12 -0.16 9.50
CA PRO A 38 7.90 -1.08 10.62
C PRO A 38 6.63 -0.77 11.41
N ILE A 39 6.25 0.51 11.49
CA ILE A 39 5.03 0.95 12.19
C ILE A 39 3.80 0.50 11.40
N ILE A 40 3.78 0.80 10.10
CA ILE A 40 2.69 0.40 9.19
C ILE A 40 2.56 -1.11 9.14
N TYR A 41 3.68 -1.86 9.10
CA TYR A 41 3.66 -3.32 9.11
C TYR A 41 3.01 -3.90 10.37
N LYS A 42 3.29 -3.32 11.56
CA LYS A 42 2.65 -3.74 12.81
C LYS A 42 1.14 -3.44 12.79
N ILE A 43 0.75 -2.25 12.35
CA ILE A 43 -0.67 -1.87 12.22
C ILE A 43 -1.38 -2.81 11.25
N GLN A 44 -0.75 -3.13 10.12
CA GLN A 44 -1.29 -4.07 9.15
C GLN A 44 -1.52 -5.44 9.78
N LYS A 45 -0.56 -5.99 10.53
CA LYS A 45 -0.75 -7.28 11.22
C LYS A 45 -1.91 -7.27 12.21
N LEU A 46 -2.08 -6.18 12.95
CA LEU A 46 -3.21 -6.04 13.89
C LEU A 46 -4.55 -5.96 13.15
N SER A 47 -4.58 -5.20 12.06
CA SER A 47 -5.76 -5.08 11.20
C SER A 47 -6.17 -6.41 10.56
N TYR A 48 -5.20 -7.21 10.13
CA TYR A 48 -5.42 -8.55 9.56
C TYR A 48 -5.41 -9.68 10.62
N SER A 49 -5.66 -9.38 11.89
CA SER A 49 -5.82 -10.42 12.91
C SER A 49 -7.03 -11.31 12.58
N PRO A 50 -6.97 -12.64 12.79
CA PRO A 50 -8.04 -13.57 12.41
C PRO A 50 -9.41 -13.16 12.96
N ALA A 51 -9.45 -12.73 14.22
CA ALA A 51 -10.67 -12.24 14.86
C ALA A 51 -11.26 -11.00 14.17
N ASN A 52 -10.41 -10.09 13.66
CA ASN A 52 -10.89 -8.91 12.95
C ASN A 52 -11.39 -9.27 11.54
N VAL A 53 -10.70 -10.20 10.87
CA VAL A 53 -11.14 -10.72 9.56
C VAL A 53 -12.52 -11.38 9.67
N GLU A 54 -12.71 -12.27 10.65
CA GLU A 54 -14.00 -12.92 10.90
C GLU A 54 -15.11 -11.91 11.25
N LYS A 55 -14.79 -10.88 12.05
CA LYS A 55 -15.72 -9.81 12.37
C LYS A 55 -16.14 -9.05 11.12
N TRP A 56 -15.18 -8.68 10.27
CA TRP A 56 -15.46 -7.98 9.01
C TRP A 56 -16.25 -8.84 8.04
N GLU A 57 -15.97 -10.14 7.98
CA GLU A 57 -16.74 -11.09 7.16
C GLU A 57 -18.20 -11.16 7.62
N LYS A 58 -18.46 -11.21 8.94
CA LYS A 58 -19.83 -11.17 9.49
C LYS A 58 -20.56 -9.88 9.14
N ILE A 59 -19.90 -8.72 9.35
CA ILE A 59 -20.47 -7.42 8.98
C ILE A 59 -20.79 -7.38 7.48
N TRP A 60 -19.88 -7.90 6.65
CA TRP A 60 -20.07 -7.94 5.21
C TRP A 60 -21.29 -8.81 4.86
N LYS A 61 -21.37 -10.03 5.40
CA LYS A 61 -22.54 -10.92 5.22
C LYS A 61 -23.85 -10.24 5.64
N GLU A 62 -23.90 -9.64 6.83
CA GLU A 62 -25.10 -8.93 7.30
C GLU A 62 -25.48 -7.74 6.40
N THR A 63 -24.49 -7.06 5.81
CA THR A 63 -24.73 -5.90 4.93
C THR A 63 -25.26 -6.31 3.55
N PHE A 64 -24.78 -7.42 2.99
CA PHE A 64 -25.12 -7.85 1.62
C PHE A 64 -26.22 -8.92 1.55
N GLU A 65 -26.32 -9.79 2.56
CA GLU A 65 -27.30 -10.88 2.63
C GLU A 65 -28.52 -10.51 3.51
N GLY A 66 -28.44 -9.39 4.26
CA GLY A 66 -29.44 -8.98 5.24
C GLY A 66 -29.15 -9.53 6.65
N PRO A 67 -29.82 -9.02 7.70
CA PRO A 67 -29.56 -9.48 9.06
C PRO A 67 -29.93 -10.96 9.19
N SER A 68 -29.01 -11.76 9.71
CA SER A 68 -29.20 -13.20 9.99
C SER A 68 -30.29 -13.49 11.04
N ASN A 69 -30.87 -12.43 11.65
CA ASN A 69 -31.95 -12.49 12.64
C ASN A 69 -33.35 -12.63 12.02
N HIS A 70 -33.50 -12.99 10.75
CA HIS A 70 -34.78 -13.36 10.16
C HIS A 70 -35.03 -14.87 10.28
N HIS A 71 -35.40 -15.29 11.49
CA HIS A 71 -36.27 -16.44 11.75
C HIS A 71 -37.53 -15.95 12.46
#